data_AF-A0AAJ1JUY0-F1
#
_entry.id   AF-A0AAJ1JUY0-F1
#
_cell.length_a   1.000
_cell.length_b   1.000
_cell.length_c   1.000
_cell.angle_alpha   90.00
_cell.angle_beta   90.00
_cell.angle_gamma   90.00
#
_symmetry.space_group_name_H-M   'P 1'
#
loop_
_entity.id
_entity.type
_entity.pdbx_description
1 polymer ?
#
loop_
_entity_poly.entity_id
_entity_poly.type
_entity_poly.pdbx_seq_one_letter_code
_entity_poly.pdbx_strand_id
1 'polypeptide(L)'
;MEAYIIFLMLISILAGFLAHSKGRSFLGWCLLGLIINPIIVCIILAFLSSRKDYEVKVYSYVANAKEGIDVNSPICLESCSLFTNNEHDRTGLILNIRNLSDRVITAVDFICEGYSSSDSKLTFNIEGDYIIKLDNISIDPYSTYSNDRTSIIELLDPSIARITLTVHEITFDDGSIFINEPCIEKVKEDEIPSYAIALARKHVNNARVFGEDHEHYWICPCGGVNLKNTHICYRCKKEKDETFKVMTRDNFRPIWRLAKEQGETK
;
A
#
# COMPACT_ATOMS: atom_id res chain seq x y z
N MET A 1 7.91 25.72 24.63
CA MET A 1 7.44 27.12 24.82
C MET A 1 8.59 28.10 24.97
N GLU A 2 9.55 27.84 25.84
CA GLU A 2 10.67 28.78 26.10
C GLU A 2 11.52 29.10 24.86
N ALA A 3 11.90 28.09 24.06
CA ALA A 3 12.65 28.29 22.82
C ALA A 3 11.90 29.15 21.77
N TYR A 4 10.57 29.08 21.77
CA TYR A 4 9.73 29.83 20.82
C TYR A 4 9.66 31.32 21.18
N ILE A 5 9.53 31.64 22.47
CA ILE A 5 9.55 33.02 22.96
C ILE A 5 10.90 33.66 22.63
N ILE A 6 12.00 32.92 22.82
CA ILE A 6 13.35 33.37 22.46
C ILE A 6 13.46 33.65 20.95
N PHE A 7 12.94 32.76 20.10
CA PHE A 7 12.93 32.96 18.66
C PHE A 7 12.14 34.20 18.21
N LEU A 8 10.96 34.43 18.79
CA LEU A 8 10.15 35.62 18.50
C LEU A 8 10.84 36.92 18.94
N MET A 9 11.54 36.91 20.07
CA MET A 9 12.35 38.05 20.53
C MET A 9 13.49 38.35 19.55
N LEU A 10 14.19 37.31 19.06
CA LEU A 10 15.29 37.47 18.09
C LEU A 10 14.81 38.07 16.77
N ILE A 11 13.67 37.61 16.23
CA ILE A 11 13.08 38.18 15.01
C ILE A 11 12.68 39.64 15.22
N SER A 12 12.12 39.97 16.39
CA SER A 12 11.69 41.34 16.71
C SER A 12 12.89 42.29 16.82
N ILE A 13 13.98 41.82 17.43
CA ILE A 13 15.25 42.55 17.50
C ILE A 13 15.85 42.77 16.10
N LEU A 14 15.82 41.74 15.24
CA LEU A 14 16.29 41.85 13.86
C LEU A 14 15.49 42.88 13.06
N ALA A 15 14.16 42.90 13.21
CA ALA A 15 13.30 43.91 12.60
C ALA A 15 13.65 45.33 13.09
N GLY A 16 13.94 45.49 14.39
CA GLY A 16 14.45 46.74 14.95
C GLY A 16 15.76 47.20 14.32
N PHE A 17 16.73 46.29 14.16
CA PHE A 17 18.02 46.62 13.52
C PHE A 17 17.85 47.08 12.06
N LEU A 18 17.01 46.39 11.28
CA LEU A 18 16.71 46.75 9.89
C LEU A 18 15.97 48.09 9.78
N ALA A 19 15.15 48.43 10.77
CA ALA A 19 14.48 49.72 10.82
C ALA A 19 15.46 50.85 11.19
N HIS A 20 16.35 50.59 12.15
CA HIS A 20 17.36 51.55 12.58
C HIS A 20 18.35 51.90 11.46
N SER A 21 18.79 50.89 10.68
CA SER A 21 19.66 51.12 9.51
C SER A 21 18.98 51.97 8.42
N LYS A 22 17.65 52.13 8.48
CA LYS A 22 16.84 52.98 7.58
C LYS A 22 16.40 54.29 8.26
N GLY A 23 17.02 54.68 9.37
CA GLY A 23 16.72 55.93 10.08
C GLY A 23 15.42 55.93 10.89
N ARG A 24 14.83 54.76 11.15
CA ARG A 24 13.60 54.63 11.97
C ARG A 24 13.92 54.27 13.42
N SER A 25 12.94 54.37 14.31
CA SER A 25 13.10 54.09 15.73
C SER A 25 13.30 52.60 16.01
N PHE A 26 14.49 52.19 16.45
CA PHE A 26 14.80 50.81 16.80
C PHE A 26 13.76 50.21 17.77
N LEU A 27 13.53 50.90 18.89
CA LEU A 27 12.65 50.43 19.95
C LEU A 27 11.19 50.28 19.50
N GLY A 28 10.70 51.21 18.67
CA GLY A 28 9.34 51.17 18.14
C GLY A 28 9.11 49.94 17.27
N TRP A 29 10.09 49.59 16.43
CA TRP A 29 10.00 48.41 15.55
C TRP A 29 10.23 47.09 16.28
N CYS A 30 11.04 47.06 17.35
CA CYS A 30 11.13 45.90 18.24
C CYS A 30 9.80 45.61 18.94
N LEU A 31 9.16 46.64 19.50
CA LEU A 31 7.86 46.49 20.18
C LEU A 31 6.76 46.09 19.19
N LEU A 32 6.76 46.67 17.99
CA LEU A 32 5.83 46.30 16.93
C LEU A 32 6.00 44.84 16.51
N GLY A 33 7.24 44.36 16.37
CA GLY A 33 7.55 42.97 16.06
C GLY A 33 7.04 42.00 17.13
N LEU A 34 7.19 42.35 18.41
CA LEU A 34 6.69 41.52 19.51
C LEU A 34 5.16 41.37 19.52
N ILE A 35 4.43 42.36 19.00
CA ILE A 35 2.97 42.32 18.89
C ILE A 35 2.52 41.61 17.61
N ILE A 36 3.15 41.90 16.48
CA ILE A 36 2.74 41.38 15.16
C ILE A 36 3.12 39.90 15.00
N ASN A 37 4.29 39.47 15.46
CA ASN A 37 4.77 38.11 15.21
C ASN A 37 3.84 37.01 15.79
N PRO A 38 3.34 37.11 17.04
CA PRO A 38 2.36 36.16 17.55
C PRO A 38 1.09 36.12 16.71
N ILE A 39 0.62 37.26 16.19
CA ILE A 39 -0.58 37.34 15.34
C ILE A 39 -0.34 36.62 14.02
N ILE A 40 0.81 36.85 13.37
CA ILE A 40 1.18 36.15 12.13
C ILE A 40 1.25 34.64 12.36
N VAL A 41 1.86 34.21 13.46
CA VAL A 41 1.92 32.77 13.76
C VAL A 41 0.54 32.20 14.07
N CYS A 42 -0.32 32.93 14.78
CA CYS A 42 -1.71 32.51 14.99
C CYS A 42 -2.48 32.41 13.67
N ILE A 43 -2.25 33.31 12.71
CA ILE A 43 -2.86 33.25 11.37
C ILE A 43 -2.32 32.05 10.60
N ILE A 44 -1.01 31.81 10.61
CA ILE A 44 -0.40 30.64 9.96
C ILE A 44 -0.91 29.35 10.60
N LEU A 45 -0.97 29.27 11.93
CA LEU A 45 -1.48 28.11 12.65
C LEU A 45 -2.98 27.92 12.41
N ALA A 46 -3.77 28.99 12.35
CA ALA A 46 -5.19 28.91 12.00
C ALA A 46 -5.37 28.43 10.55
N PHE A 47 -4.51 28.86 9.63
CA PHE A 47 -4.53 28.41 8.23
C PHE A 47 -4.07 26.96 8.08
N LEU A 48 -3.05 26.55 8.83
CA LEU A 48 -2.55 25.17 8.86
C LEU A 48 -3.53 24.24 9.58
N SER A 49 -4.15 24.69 10.67
CA SER A 49 -5.21 23.97 11.40
C SER A 49 -6.54 23.96 10.64
N SER A 50 -6.75 24.88 9.71
CA SER A 50 -7.87 24.90 8.77
C SER A 50 -7.69 23.89 7.64
N ARG A 51 -6.56 23.17 7.54
CA ARG A 51 -6.55 21.90 6.82
C ARG A 51 -7.42 20.94 7.61
N LYS A 52 -8.70 20.91 7.25
CA LYS A 52 -9.71 20.04 7.84
C LYS A 52 -9.16 18.62 7.92
N ASP A 53 -9.22 18.05 9.11
CA ASP A 53 -9.12 16.60 9.27
C ASP A 53 -10.17 15.96 8.36
N TYR A 54 -9.68 15.29 7.33
CA TYR A 54 -10.48 14.67 6.29
C TYR A 54 -11.34 13.57 6.92
N GLU A 55 -12.66 13.66 6.79
CA GLU A 55 -13.54 12.55 7.14
C GLU A 55 -13.44 11.50 6.03
N VAL A 56 -12.44 10.63 6.14
CA VAL A 56 -12.21 9.57 5.17
C VAL A 56 -13.11 8.40 5.52
N LYS A 57 -14.22 8.26 4.79
CA LYS A 57 -14.93 6.97 4.71
C LYS A 57 -14.10 6.03 3.85
N VAL A 58 -13.24 5.25 4.52
CA VAL A 58 -12.47 4.18 3.87
C VAL A 58 -13.37 2.97 3.72
N TYR A 59 -13.73 2.64 2.49
CA TYR A 59 -14.28 1.34 2.17
C TYR A 59 -13.15 0.48 1.62
N SER A 60 -12.57 -0.39 2.46
CA SER A 60 -11.51 -1.29 2.03
C SER A 60 -12.11 -2.51 1.34
N TYR A 61 -11.76 -2.67 0.07
CA TYR A 61 -12.06 -3.83 -0.72
C TYR A 61 -10.74 -4.52 -1.06
N VAL A 62 -10.58 -5.76 -0.59
CA VAL A 62 -9.52 -6.63 -1.09
C VAL A 62 -10.07 -7.25 -2.36
N ALA A 63 -9.56 -6.83 -3.52
CA ALA A 63 -10.04 -7.24 -4.83
C ALA A 63 -10.02 -8.77 -5.03
N ASN A 64 -9.27 -9.52 -4.22
CA ASN A 64 -9.03 -10.95 -4.40
C ASN A 64 -9.71 -11.87 -3.36
N ALA A 65 -10.36 -11.34 -2.32
CA ALA A 65 -10.73 -12.19 -1.16
C ALA A 65 -11.93 -13.12 -1.40
N LYS A 66 -12.82 -12.81 -2.34
CA LYS A 66 -14.02 -13.63 -2.61
C LYS A 66 -13.93 -14.50 -3.87
N GLU A 67 -13.16 -14.10 -4.87
CA GLU A 67 -13.18 -14.73 -6.20
C GLU A 67 -11.95 -15.60 -6.48
N GLY A 68 -10.81 -15.32 -5.84
CA GLY A 68 -9.55 -16.03 -6.04
C GLY A 68 -8.39 -15.06 -6.24
N ILE A 69 -7.21 -15.58 -6.53
CA ILE A 69 -6.01 -14.79 -6.84
C ILE A 69 -5.70 -14.97 -8.32
N ASP A 70 -5.36 -13.89 -9.01
CA ASP A 70 -4.81 -13.97 -10.36
C ASP A 70 -3.37 -14.49 -10.29
N VAL A 71 -3.15 -15.73 -10.75
CA VAL A 71 -1.85 -16.41 -10.69
C VAL A 71 -0.93 -16.07 -11.87
N ASN A 72 -1.44 -15.37 -12.89
CA ASN A 72 -0.66 -14.90 -14.02
C ASN A 72 -0.11 -13.49 -13.82
N SER A 73 -0.80 -12.67 -13.02
CA SER A 73 -0.41 -11.28 -12.81
C SER A 73 0.89 -11.15 -12.03
N PRO A 74 1.92 -10.44 -12.55
CA PRO A 74 3.15 -10.16 -11.82
C PRO A 74 2.99 -9.09 -10.74
N ILE A 75 1.76 -8.65 -10.46
CA ILE A 75 1.41 -7.85 -9.30
C ILE A 75 0.28 -8.48 -8.51
N CYS A 76 0.29 -8.25 -7.20
CA CYS A 76 -0.80 -8.56 -6.31
C CYS A 76 -1.41 -7.27 -5.77
N LEU A 77 -2.69 -7.05 -6.02
CA LEU A 77 -3.45 -5.95 -5.40
C LEU A 77 -3.79 -6.33 -3.95
N GLU A 78 -3.01 -5.83 -3.00
CA GLU A 78 -3.14 -6.15 -1.58
C GLU A 78 -4.35 -5.46 -0.94
N SER A 79 -4.63 -4.22 -1.36
CA SER A 79 -5.86 -3.53 -0.96
C SER A 79 -6.23 -2.43 -1.94
N CYS A 80 -7.53 -2.20 -2.07
CA CYS A 80 -8.11 -1.10 -2.81
C CYS A 80 -9.09 -0.38 -1.89
N SER A 81 -8.99 0.94 -1.77
CA SER A 81 -9.89 1.73 -0.93
C SER A 81 -10.39 2.95 -1.68
N LEU A 82 -11.69 3.19 -1.60
CA LEU A 82 -12.30 4.44 -2.05
C LEU A 82 -12.23 5.47 -0.94
N PHE A 83 -12.05 6.73 -1.30
CA PHE A 83 -12.26 7.85 -0.40
C PHE A 83 -13.00 8.96 -1.15
N THR A 84 -13.81 9.72 -0.42
CA THR A 84 -14.54 10.87 -0.99
C THR A 84 -13.99 12.15 -0.37
N ASN A 85 -13.65 13.11 -1.22
CA ASN A 85 -13.33 14.47 -0.80
C ASN A 85 -14.60 15.34 -0.87
N ASN A 86 -15.16 15.65 0.30
CA ASN A 86 -16.39 16.43 0.44
C ASN A 86 -16.29 17.88 -0.07
N GLU A 87 -15.09 18.44 -0.28
CA GLU A 87 -14.94 19.82 -0.81
C GLU A 87 -15.04 19.90 -2.33
N HIS A 88 -14.79 18.79 -3.04
CA HIS A 88 -14.80 18.76 -4.50
C HIS A 88 -15.77 17.73 -5.08
N ASP A 89 -16.49 17.01 -4.22
CA ASP A 89 -17.34 15.86 -4.61
C ASP A 89 -16.56 14.87 -5.49
N ARG A 90 -15.29 14.63 -5.12
CA ARG A 90 -14.39 13.74 -5.87
C ARG A 90 -14.20 12.46 -5.10
N THR A 91 -14.48 11.33 -5.75
CA THR A 91 -14.12 10.02 -5.25
C THR A 91 -12.75 9.64 -5.82
N GLY A 92 -11.81 9.36 -4.94
CA GLY A 92 -10.47 8.92 -5.28
C GLY A 92 -10.18 7.50 -4.80
N LEU A 93 -9.07 6.97 -5.30
CA LEU A 93 -8.67 5.58 -5.09
C LEU A 93 -7.30 5.50 -4.41
N ILE A 94 -7.22 4.68 -3.36
CA ILE A 94 -5.98 4.30 -2.68
C ILE A 94 -5.72 2.81 -2.96
N LEU A 95 -4.54 2.51 -3.47
CA LEU A 95 -4.09 1.19 -3.88
C LEU A 95 -2.82 0.81 -3.13
N ASN A 96 -2.80 -0.42 -2.62
CA ASN A 96 -1.58 -1.09 -2.20
C ASN A 96 -1.30 -2.21 -3.18
N ILE A 97 -0.24 -2.06 -3.96
CA ILE A 97 0.14 -2.99 -5.03
C ILE A 97 1.47 -3.58 -4.65
N ARG A 98 1.56 -4.90 -4.65
CA ARG A 98 2.83 -5.60 -4.49
C ARG A 98 3.33 -6.09 -5.83
N ASN A 99 4.58 -5.82 -6.12
CA ASN A 99 5.30 -6.44 -7.22
C ASN A 99 5.67 -7.88 -6.84
N LEU A 100 5.30 -8.87 -7.67
CA LEU A 100 5.65 -10.28 -7.49
C LEU A 100 6.81 -10.72 -8.38
N SER A 101 7.22 -9.87 -9.32
CA SER A 101 8.31 -10.13 -10.26
C SER A 101 9.68 -9.73 -9.70
N ASP A 102 10.71 -10.16 -10.43
CA ASP A 102 12.12 -9.80 -10.24
C ASP A 102 12.52 -8.50 -10.95
N ARG A 103 11.55 -7.76 -11.51
CA ARG A 103 11.77 -6.58 -12.36
C ARG A 103 11.10 -5.35 -11.78
N VAL A 104 11.61 -4.16 -12.08
CA VAL A 104 11.00 -2.90 -11.61
C VAL A 104 9.79 -2.58 -12.48
N ILE A 105 8.66 -2.22 -11.85
CA ILE A 105 7.43 -1.81 -12.53
C ILE A 105 7.33 -0.29 -12.52
N THR A 106 7.04 0.29 -13.69
CA THR A 106 6.99 1.75 -13.91
C THR A 106 5.61 2.29 -14.23
N ALA A 107 4.72 1.44 -14.74
CA ALA A 107 3.30 1.77 -14.92
C ALA A 107 2.39 0.53 -14.82
N VAL A 108 1.13 0.75 -14.43
CA VAL A 108 0.09 -0.29 -14.38
C VAL A 108 -1.24 0.29 -14.85
N ASP A 109 -1.87 -0.37 -15.81
CA ASP A 109 -3.24 -0.07 -16.25
C ASP A 109 -4.21 -1.13 -15.69
N PHE A 110 -5.29 -0.64 -15.09
CA PHE A 110 -6.38 -1.47 -14.55
C PHE A 110 -7.66 -1.25 -15.33
N ILE A 111 -8.34 -2.34 -15.69
CA ILE A 111 -9.75 -2.28 -16.07
C ILE A 111 -10.58 -2.10 -14.79
N CYS A 112 -11.42 -1.07 -14.78
CA CYS A 112 -12.22 -0.66 -13.64
C CYS A 112 -13.71 -0.92 -13.89
N GLU A 113 -14.34 -1.67 -12.99
CA GLU A 113 -15.79 -1.77 -12.90
C GLU A 113 -16.29 -1.06 -11.64
N GLY A 114 -17.11 -0.02 -11.83
CA GLY A 114 -17.73 0.70 -10.72
C GLY A 114 -19.16 0.23 -10.43
N TYR A 115 -19.55 0.25 -9.17
CA TYR A 115 -20.89 -0.10 -8.71
C TYR A 115 -21.42 0.98 -7.76
N SER A 116 -22.72 1.24 -7.83
CA SER A 116 -23.41 2.18 -6.97
C SER A 116 -23.58 1.63 -5.54
N SER A 117 -24.08 2.45 -4.62
CA SER A 117 -24.43 2.03 -3.25
C SER A 117 -25.53 0.96 -3.18
N SER A 118 -26.31 0.78 -4.27
CA SER A 118 -27.29 -0.30 -4.41
C SER A 118 -26.72 -1.56 -5.05
N ASP A 119 -25.39 -1.63 -5.24
CA ASP A 119 -24.66 -2.72 -5.88
C ASP A 119 -24.96 -2.88 -7.39
N SER A 120 -25.54 -1.86 -8.03
CA SER A 120 -25.79 -1.85 -9.46
C SER A 120 -24.53 -1.44 -10.21
N LYS A 121 -24.16 -2.18 -11.26
CA LYS A 121 -23.03 -1.82 -12.14
C LYS A 121 -23.30 -0.48 -12.80
N LEU A 122 -22.34 0.44 -12.69
CA LEU A 122 -22.39 1.75 -13.33
C LEU A 122 -21.95 1.62 -14.79
N THR A 123 -22.55 2.43 -15.65
CA THR A 123 -22.15 2.53 -17.06
C THR A 123 -21.49 3.88 -17.25
N PHE A 124 -20.29 3.87 -17.81
CA PHE A 124 -19.51 5.07 -18.06
C PHE A 124 -19.73 5.48 -19.52
N ASN A 125 -19.92 6.78 -19.78
CA ASN A 125 -20.07 7.33 -21.14
C ASN A 125 -18.71 7.42 -21.83
N ILE A 126 -18.04 6.28 -22.01
CA ILE A 126 -16.75 6.14 -22.67
C ILE A 126 -16.83 5.03 -23.71
N GLU A 127 -16.01 5.14 -24.74
CA GLU A 127 -15.86 4.09 -25.73
C GLU A 127 -14.88 3.04 -25.21
N GLY A 128 -15.34 1.80 -25.01
CA GLY A 128 -14.54 0.70 -24.47
C GLY A 128 -14.54 0.61 -22.95
N ASP A 129 -13.50 -0.02 -22.41
CA ASP A 129 -13.36 -0.27 -20.97
C ASP A 129 -12.90 0.99 -20.22
N TYR A 130 -13.36 1.13 -18.98
CA TYR A 130 -12.87 2.20 -18.10
C TYR A 130 -11.50 1.82 -17.55
N ILE A 131 -10.45 2.45 -18.10
CA ILE A 131 -9.07 2.20 -17.68
C ILE A 131 -8.61 3.23 -16.65
N ILE A 132 -8.11 2.74 -15.52
CA ILE A 132 -7.38 3.53 -14.53
C ILE A 132 -5.89 3.32 -14.77
N LYS A 133 -5.18 4.42 -15.04
CA LYS A 133 -3.74 4.42 -15.30
C LYS A 133 -2.97 4.85 -14.07
N LEU A 134 -1.97 4.06 -13.71
CA LEU A 134 -1.00 4.39 -12.68
C LEU A 134 0.38 4.53 -13.34
N ASP A 135 0.70 5.74 -13.78
CA ASP A 135 1.94 6.07 -14.48
C ASP A 135 2.99 6.69 -13.55
N ASN A 136 4.25 6.71 -13.99
CA ASN A 136 5.38 7.36 -13.31
C ASN A 136 5.61 6.84 -11.88
N ILE A 137 5.36 5.55 -11.66
CA ILE A 137 5.67 4.86 -10.41
C ILE A 137 7.02 4.14 -10.52
N SER A 138 7.52 3.64 -9.40
CA SER A 138 8.67 2.74 -9.36
C SER A 138 8.43 1.73 -8.26
N ILE A 139 8.02 0.51 -8.63
CA ILE A 139 7.83 -0.59 -7.68
C ILE A 139 8.99 -1.56 -7.83
N ASP A 140 9.93 -1.51 -6.88
CA ASP A 140 11.07 -2.44 -6.85
C ASP A 140 10.60 -3.89 -6.79
N PRO A 141 11.42 -4.85 -7.28
CA PRO A 141 11.15 -6.27 -7.17
C PRO A 141 10.71 -6.68 -5.78
N TYR A 142 9.59 -7.38 -5.70
CA TYR A 142 9.03 -7.90 -4.45
C TYR A 142 8.67 -6.84 -3.38
N SER A 143 8.64 -5.56 -3.74
CA SER A 143 8.27 -4.45 -2.85
C SER A 143 6.78 -4.10 -2.98
N THR A 144 6.29 -3.23 -2.09
CA THR A 144 4.93 -2.72 -2.13
C THR A 144 4.95 -1.24 -2.49
N TYR A 145 4.12 -0.87 -3.46
CA TYR A 145 3.71 0.49 -3.72
C TYR A 145 2.42 0.81 -2.97
N SER A 146 2.34 2.02 -2.44
CA SER A 146 1.14 2.60 -1.84
C SER A 146 1.05 4.03 -2.32
N ASN A 147 -0.05 4.42 -2.96
CA ASN A 147 -0.29 5.84 -3.16
C ASN A 147 -0.83 6.46 -1.86
N ASP A 148 -0.30 7.62 -1.51
CA ASP A 148 -0.79 8.38 -0.38
C ASP A 148 -2.01 9.24 -0.78
N ARG A 149 -2.60 9.92 0.21
CA ARG A 149 -3.73 10.83 0.00
C ARG A 149 -3.38 12.07 -0.84
N THR A 150 -2.13 12.26 -1.23
CA THR A 150 -1.68 13.39 -2.06
C THR A 150 -1.52 13.01 -3.53
N SER A 151 -1.34 11.71 -3.82
CA SER A 151 -1.28 11.13 -5.17
C SER A 151 -2.60 10.43 -5.50
N ILE A 152 -3.66 11.23 -5.55
CA ILE A 152 -5.03 10.77 -5.73
C ILE A 152 -5.25 10.34 -7.18
N ILE A 153 -5.68 9.10 -7.36
CA ILE A 153 -6.27 8.66 -8.63
C ILE A 153 -7.75 9.04 -8.58
N GLU A 154 -8.14 10.06 -9.35
CA GLU A 154 -9.53 10.51 -9.43
C GLU A 154 -10.37 9.56 -10.28
N LEU A 155 -11.57 9.24 -9.82
CA LEU A 155 -12.52 8.43 -10.58
C LEU A 155 -13.45 9.29 -11.43
N LEU A 156 -13.89 8.76 -12.57
CA LEU A 156 -14.81 9.44 -13.49
C LEU A 156 -16.19 9.74 -12.91
N ASP A 157 -16.66 8.93 -11.94
CA ASP A 157 -17.99 9.06 -11.37
C ASP A 157 -17.94 9.04 -9.82
N PRO A 158 -18.36 10.12 -9.14
CA PRO A 158 -18.35 10.17 -7.69
C PRO A 158 -19.37 9.24 -7.03
N SER A 159 -20.36 8.73 -7.77
CA SER A 159 -21.37 7.77 -7.29
C SER A 159 -20.84 6.34 -7.13
N ILE A 160 -19.59 6.06 -7.55
CA ILE A 160 -18.92 4.79 -7.32
C ILE A 160 -18.79 4.55 -5.81
N ALA A 161 -19.53 3.58 -5.30
CA ALA A 161 -19.47 3.14 -3.90
C ALA A 161 -18.67 1.85 -3.72
N ARG A 162 -18.52 1.06 -4.79
CA ARG A 162 -17.68 -0.14 -4.84
C ARG A 162 -16.99 -0.23 -6.20
N ILE A 163 -15.76 -0.74 -6.21
CA ILE A 163 -14.94 -0.88 -7.40
C ILE A 163 -14.36 -2.29 -7.48
N THR A 164 -14.28 -2.82 -8.68
CA THR A 164 -13.48 -4.01 -9.02
C THR A 164 -12.39 -3.56 -9.98
N LEU A 165 -11.15 -3.98 -9.70
CA LEU A 165 -9.98 -3.67 -10.53
C LEU A 165 -9.39 -4.97 -11.04
N THR A 166 -9.22 -5.04 -12.35
CA THR A 166 -8.53 -6.14 -13.02
C THR A 166 -7.27 -5.60 -13.67
N VAL A 167 -6.13 -6.23 -13.39
CA VAL A 167 -4.86 -5.87 -14.02
C VAL A 167 -4.97 -6.12 -15.52
N HIS A 168 -4.68 -5.11 -16.34
CA HIS A 168 -4.74 -5.20 -17.78
C HIS A 168 -3.34 -5.18 -18.41
N GLU A 169 -2.55 -4.15 -18.08
CA GLU A 169 -1.23 -3.94 -18.66
C GLU A 169 -0.24 -3.50 -17.60
N ILE A 170 1.01 -3.96 -17.71
CA ILE A 170 2.11 -3.60 -16.82
C ILE A 170 3.32 -3.23 -17.67
N THR A 171 3.89 -2.06 -17.39
CA THR A 171 5.13 -1.61 -18.02
C THR A 171 6.30 -1.76 -17.04
N PHE A 172 7.40 -2.34 -17.52
CA PHE A 172 8.65 -2.49 -16.76
C PHE A 172 9.64 -1.36 -17.05
N ASP A 173 10.69 -1.26 -16.24
CA ASP A 173 11.76 -0.27 -16.38
C ASP A 173 12.55 -0.36 -17.70
N ASP A 174 12.65 -1.54 -18.29
CA ASP A 174 13.25 -1.73 -19.62
C ASP A 174 12.32 -1.38 -20.79
N GLY A 175 11.10 -0.90 -20.50
CA GLY A 175 10.09 -0.50 -21.48
C GLY A 175 9.30 -1.66 -22.09
N SER A 176 9.54 -2.91 -21.67
CA SER A 176 8.68 -4.03 -22.08
C SER A 176 7.31 -3.95 -21.40
N ILE A 177 6.33 -4.49 -22.12
CA ILE A 177 4.92 -4.47 -21.73
C ILE A 177 4.46 -5.91 -21.51
N PHE A 178 3.81 -6.16 -20.38
CA PHE A 178 3.09 -7.39 -20.08
C PHE A 178 1.59 -7.12 -20.13
N ILE A 179 0.91 -7.80 -21.05
CA ILE A 179 -0.55 -7.81 -21.13
C ILE A 179 -1.02 -8.98 -20.30
N ASN A 180 -1.84 -8.70 -19.29
CA ASN A 180 -2.34 -9.71 -18.38
C ASN A 180 -3.51 -10.46 -19.02
N GLU A 181 -3.42 -11.79 -19.02
CA GLU A 181 -4.52 -12.70 -19.31
C GLU A 181 -4.94 -13.34 -17.99
N PRO A 182 -5.96 -12.81 -17.30
CA PRO A 182 -6.25 -13.18 -15.92
C PRO A 182 -6.56 -14.67 -15.77
N CYS A 183 -5.88 -15.32 -14.82
CA CYS A 183 -6.19 -16.70 -14.43
C CYS A 183 -6.52 -16.72 -12.94
N ILE A 184 -7.82 -16.70 -12.63
CA ILE A 184 -8.29 -16.63 -11.25
C ILE A 184 -8.37 -18.02 -10.65
N GLU A 185 -7.53 -18.28 -9.65
CA GLU A 185 -7.52 -19.54 -8.91
C GLU A 185 -7.97 -19.37 -7.47
N LYS A 186 -8.81 -20.30 -7.01
CA LYS A 186 -9.16 -20.43 -5.59
C LYS A 186 -8.07 -21.21 -4.88
N VAL A 187 -7.15 -20.48 -4.26
CA VAL A 187 -6.07 -21.08 -3.48
C VAL A 187 -6.64 -21.73 -2.22
N LYS A 188 -6.54 -23.06 -2.14
CA LYS A 188 -6.87 -23.82 -0.94
C LYS A 188 -5.59 -24.06 -0.16
N GLU A 189 -5.46 -23.37 0.97
CA GLU A 189 -4.31 -23.52 1.85
C GLU A 189 -4.37 -24.82 2.65
N ASP A 190 -3.30 -25.62 2.61
CA ASP A 190 -3.12 -26.74 3.51
C ASP A 190 -2.41 -26.31 4.80
N GLU A 191 -3.20 -26.06 5.85
CA GLU A 191 -2.70 -25.55 7.11
C GLU A 191 -1.79 -26.55 7.85
N ILE A 192 -0.75 -26.01 8.50
CA ILE A 192 0.06 -26.77 9.45
C ILE A 192 -0.75 -26.88 10.76
N PRO A 193 -1.03 -28.10 11.26
CA PRO A 193 -1.61 -28.29 12.57
C PRO A 193 -0.99 -27.45 13.68
N SER A 194 -1.85 -26.86 14.51
CA SER A 194 -1.49 -25.91 15.57
C SER A 194 -0.34 -26.40 16.47
N TYR A 195 -0.36 -27.68 16.86
CA TYR A 195 0.67 -28.29 17.71
C TYR A 195 2.07 -28.33 17.07
N ALA A 196 2.18 -28.20 15.75
CA ALA A 196 3.44 -28.27 15.02
C ALA A 196 3.91 -26.91 14.46
N ILE A 197 3.09 -25.86 14.61
CA ILE A 197 3.42 -24.50 14.13
C ILE A 197 4.72 -23.98 14.75
N ALA A 198 4.94 -24.18 16.06
CA ALA A 198 6.14 -23.71 16.74
C ALA A 198 7.43 -24.34 16.14
N LEU A 199 7.35 -25.63 15.79
CA LEU A 199 8.43 -26.34 15.13
C LEU A 199 8.64 -25.85 13.70
N ALA A 200 7.56 -25.66 12.94
CA ALA A 200 7.59 -25.12 11.58
C ALA A 200 8.25 -23.73 11.53
N ARG A 201 7.99 -22.90 12.54
CA ARG A 201 8.55 -21.55 12.65
C ARG A 201 10.05 -21.50 12.89
N LYS A 202 10.69 -22.61 13.29
CA LYS A 202 12.16 -22.72 13.32
C LYS A 202 12.77 -22.72 11.92
N HIS A 203 12.02 -23.12 10.89
CA HIS A 203 12.48 -23.14 9.50
C HIS A 203 12.01 -21.90 8.73
N VAL A 204 10.76 -21.48 8.94
CA VAL A 204 10.15 -20.29 8.32
C VAL A 204 9.41 -19.49 9.38
N ASN A 205 9.93 -18.34 9.81
CA ASN A 205 9.44 -17.56 10.96
C ASN A 205 7.91 -17.36 11.01
N ASN A 206 7.27 -17.16 9.85
CA ASN A 206 5.82 -16.92 9.73
C ASN A 206 5.06 -18.13 9.16
N ALA A 207 5.58 -19.35 9.34
CA ALA A 207 4.94 -20.57 8.85
C ALA A 207 3.50 -20.70 9.35
N ARG A 208 2.60 -21.01 8.43
CA ARG A 208 1.17 -21.29 8.67
C ARG A 208 0.61 -22.44 7.83
N VAL A 209 1.18 -22.68 6.64
CA VAL A 209 0.75 -23.69 5.67
C VAL A 209 1.93 -24.53 5.23
N PHE A 210 1.65 -25.68 4.61
CA PHE A 210 2.67 -26.43 3.92
C PHE A 210 3.12 -25.73 2.64
N GLY A 211 4.36 -26.00 2.23
CA GLY A 211 4.82 -25.64 0.91
C GLY A 211 4.15 -26.52 -0.14
N GLU A 212 3.55 -25.90 -1.16
CA GLU A 212 2.86 -26.58 -2.26
C GLU A 212 3.34 -26.04 -3.60
N ASP A 213 3.54 -26.93 -4.57
CA ASP A 213 3.93 -26.58 -5.94
C ASP A 213 2.80 -26.98 -6.90
N HIS A 214 2.13 -25.99 -7.48
CA HIS A 214 1.01 -26.18 -8.41
C HIS A 214 1.48 -25.96 -9.86
N GLU A 215 0.59 -26.12 -10.83
CA GLU A 215 0.92 -25.94 -12.24
C GLU A 215 1.35 -24.50 -12.56
N HIS A 216 0.60 -23.51 -12.06
CA HIS A 216 0.77 -22.09 -12.41
C HIS A 216 1.37 -21.22 -11.30
N TYR A 217 1.50 -21.75 -10.08
CA TYR A 217 2.02 -21.00 -8.92
C TYR A 217 2.60 -21.95 -7.87
N TRP A 218 3.19 -21.38 -6.83
CA TRP A 218 3.58 -22.14 -5.65
C TRP A 218 3.29 -21.37 -4.36
N ILE A 219 2.92 -22.11 -3.31
CA ILE A 219 2.59 -21.57 -2.00
C ILE A 219 3.80 -21.73 -1.09
N CYS A 220 4.33 -20.62 -0.59
CA CYS A 220 5.36 -20.64 0.44
C CYS A 220 4.73 -21.03 1.78
N PRO A 221 5.43 -21.74 2.69
CA PRO A 221 4.92 -22.05 4.03
C PRO A 221 4.47 -20.84 4.87
N CYS A 222 4.95 -19.63 4.55
CA CYS A 222 4.43 -18.40 5.16
C CYS A 222 3.04 -17.96 4.64
N GLY A 223 2.48 -18.69 3.68
CA GLY A 223 1.22 -18.42 2.99
C GLY A 223 1.32 -17.39 1.87
N GLY A 224 2.52 -17.10 1.35
CA GLY A 224 2.67 -16.27 0.16
C GLY A 224 2.46 -17.10 -1.10
N VAL A 225 1.54 -16.68 -1.98
CA VAL A 225 1.28 -17.28 -3.30
C VAL A 225 2.16 -16.61 -4.35
N ASN A 226 3.09 -17.34 -4.96
CA ASN A 226 4.11 -16.78 -5.83
C ASN A 226 3.97 -17.36 -7.24
N LEU A 227 4.39 -16.59 -8.25
CA LEU A 227 4.40 -17.02 -9.65
C LEU A 227 5.24 -18.28 -9.83
N LYS A 228 4.84 -19.17 -10.75
CA LYS A 228 5.54 -20.44 -10.99
C LYS A 228 7.04 -20.32 -11.25
N ASN A 229 7.43 -19.29 -12.00
CA ASN A 229 8.80 -19.02 -12.44
C ASN A 229 9.67 -18.30 -11.40
N THR A 230 9.12 -17.93 -10.24
CA THR A 230 9.89 -17.28 -9.18
C THR A 230 10.51 -18.31 -8.23
N HIS A 231 11.74 -18.05 -7.79
CA HIS A 231 12.46 -18.91 -6.83
C HIS A 231 12.49 -18.35 -5.41
N ILE A 232 12.07 -17.10 -5.20
CA ILE A 232 12.10 -16.41 -3.91
C ILE A 232 10.68 -16.02 -3.53
N CYS A 233 10.27 -16.30 -2.28
CA CYS A 233 8.95 -15.90 -1.82
C CYS A 233 8.86 -14.37 -1.71
N TYR A 234 7.85 -13.76 -2.34
CA TYR A 234 7.64 -12.31 -2.27
C TYR A 234 7.47 -11.81 -0.83
N ARG A 235 6.89 -12.65 0.05
CA ARG A 235 6.45 -12.28 1.40
C ARG A 235 7.55 -12.44 2.43
N CYS A 236 8.17 -13.63 2.51
CA CYS A 236 9.18 -13.92 3.53
C CYS A 236 10.62 -13.96 2.99
N LYS A 237 10.81 -13.73 1.69
CA LYS A 237 12.11 -13.69 0.99
C LYS A 237 12.94 -14.98 1.08
N LYS A 238 12.33 -16.10 1.48
CA LYS A 238 12.98 -17.42 1.49
C LYS A 238 13.01 -18.02 0.10
N GLU A 239 14.08 -18.73 -0.23
CA GLU A 239 14.18 -19.53 -1.46
C GLU A 239 13.24 -20.74 -1.41
N LYS A 240 12.56 -21.00 -2.53
CA LYS A 240 11.61 -22.09 -2.71
C LYS A 240 12.27 -23.44 -2.44
N ASP A 241 13.37 -23.73 -3.12
CA ASP A 241 14.00 -25.04 -3.10
C ASP A 241 14.54 -25.39 -1.71
N GLU A 242 15.17 -24.44 -1.02
CA GLU A 242 15.63 -24.63 0.36
C GLU A 242 14.47 -24.89 1.32
N THR A 243 13.39 -24.14 1.15
CA THR A 243 12.21 -24.24 2.00
C THR A 243 11.49 -25.57 1.77
N PHE A 244 11.35 -26.01 0.52
CA PHE A 244 10.57 -27.18 0.13
C PHE A 244 11.29 -28.49 0.48
N LYS A 245 12.61 -28.48 0.68
CA LYS A 245 13.35 -29.62 1.25
C LYS A 245 12.79 -30.07 2.61
N VAL A 246 12.18 -29.16 3.37
CA VAL A 246 11.68 -29.45 4.72
C VAL A 246 10.17 -29.25 4.84
N MET A 247 9.65 -28.16 4.27
CA MET A 247 8.34 -27.62 4.65
C MET A 247 7.17 -28.07 3.76
N THR A 248 7.37 -29.03 2.87
CA THR A 248 6.25 -29.73 2.22
C THR A 248 5.58 -30.68 3.21
N ARG A 249 4.32 -31.05 2.95
CA ARG A 249 3.58 -31.98 3.81
C ARG A 249 4.35 -33.28 4.06
N ASP A 250 4.90 -33.87 2.99
CA ASP A 250 5.58 -35.16 3.10
C ASP A 250 6.92 -35.06 3.82
N ASN A 251 7.65 -33.95 3.66
CA ASN A 251 8.96 -33.76 4.27
C ASN A 251 8.88 -33.33 5.74
N PHE A 252 7.85 -32.55 6.12
CA PHE A 252 7.70 -32.07 7.49
C PHE A 252 7.01 -33.09 8.40
N ARG A 253 6.17 -33.97 7.83
CA ARG A 253 5.37 -34.94 8.58
C ARG A 253 6.17 -35.94 9.42
N PRO A 254 7.38 -36.37 9.06
CA PRO A 254 8.20 -37.19 9.96
C PRO A 254 8.70 -36.39 11.16
N ILE A 255 9.13 -35.14 10.94
CA ILE A 255 9.75 -34.28 11.94
C ILE A 255 8.77 -33.97 13.07
N TRP A 256 7.53 -33.60 12.73
CA TRP A 256 6.54 -33.27 13.75
C TRP A 256 5.97 -34.49 14.51
N ARG A 257 6.18 -35.72 14.00
CA ARG A 257 5.62 -36.96 14.56
C ARG A 257 6.54 -37.40 15.67
N LEU A 258 7.84 -37.36 15.39
CA LEU A 258 8.90 -37.51 16.37
C LEU A 258 8.78 -36.47 17.49
N ALA A 259 8.59 -35.19 17.15
CA ALA A 259 8.41 -34.13 18.16
C ALA A 259 7.17 -34.36 19.05
N LYS A 260 6.07 -34.87 18.47
CA LYS A 260 4.86 -35.24 19.22
C LYS A 260 5.09 -36.44 20.14
N GLU A 261 5.81 -37.45 19.68
CA GLU A 261 6.17 -38.64 20.48
C GLU A 261 7.15 -38.31 21.62
N GLN A 262 8.01 -37.29 21.42
CA GLN A 262 8.99 -36.82 22.42
C GLN A 262 8.44 -35.77 23.40
N GLY A 263 7.17 -35.35 23.24
CA GLY A 263 6.53 -34.37 24.12
C GLY A 263 7.02 -32.93 23.94
N GLU A 264 7.67 -32.62 22.82
CA GLU A 264 8.23 -31.30 22.51
C GLU A 264 7.21 -30.30 21.94
N THR A 265 5.96 -30.74 21.72
CA THR A 265 4.87 -29.88 21.25
C THR A 265 4.13 -29.26 22.45
N LYS A 266 4.66 -28.16 23.00
CA LYS A 266 3.93 -27.25 23.90
C LYS A 266 4.09 -25.81 23.45
#